data_AF-A0A1E1VES4-F1
#
_entry.id   AF-A0A1E1VES4-F1
#
_cell.length_a   1.000
_cell.length_b   1.000
_cell.length_c   1.000
_cell.angle_alpha   90.00
_cell.angle_beta   90.00
_cell.angle_gamma   90.00
#
_symmetry.space_group_name_H-M   'P 1'
#
loop_
_entity.id
_entity.type
_entity.pdbx_description
1 polymer ?
#
loop_
_entity_poly.entity_id
_entity_poly.type
_entity_poly.pdbx_seq_one_letter_code
_entity_poly.pdbx_strand_id
1 'polypeptide(L)' 'MEAAMSKPFDPREAAARALCRREGRPENITFEGKPMWQSYLDVVDTVLEAIKPEPVGRHAGQEPASWSDYTPG' A
#
# COMPACT_ATOMS: atom_id res chain seq x y z
N MET A 1 3.79 20.86 -27.23
CA MET A 1 2.79 19.81 -26.91
C MET A 1 3.50 18.74 -26.10
N GLU A 2 2.93 18.44 -24.93
CA GLU A 2 3.16 17.24 -24.12
C GLU A 2 4.52 17.08 -23.43
N ALA A 3 4.63 17.70 -22.25
CA ALA A 3 5.61 17.30 -21.25
C ALA A 3 5.21 15.93 -20.69
N ALA A 4 5.90 14.88 -21.14
CA ALA A 4 5.94 13.57 -20.51
C ALA A 4 6.60 13.69 -19.12
N MET A 5 5.85 14.22 -18.17
CA MET A 5 6.20 14.25 -16.77
C MET A 5 5.78 12.90 -16.21
N SER A 6 6.72 11.95 -16.16
CA SER A 6 6.56 10.70 -15.42
C SER A 6 6.19 11.05 -13.97
N LYS A 7 4.88 11.13 -13.69
CA LYS A 7 4.38 11.19 -12.31
C LYS A 7 4.94 9.94 -11.64
N PRO A 8 5.62 10.04 -10.49
CA PRO A 8 5.82 8.84 -9.68
C PRO A 8 4.45 8.18 -9.55
N PHE A 9 4.39 6.88 -9.81
CA PHE A 9 3.15 6.12 -9.71
C PHE A 9 2.75 6.12 -8.24
N ASP A 10 2.04 7.16 -7.79
CA ASP A 10 1.57 7.27 -6.41
C ASP A 10 0.56 6.14 -6.19
N PRO A 11 0.93 5.09 -5.42
CA PRO A 11 0.06 3.92 -5.25
C PRO A 11 -1.28 4.33 -4.60
N ARG A 12 -1.26 5.43 -3.83
CA ARG A 12 -2.46 6.05 -3.25
C ARG A 12 -3.43 6.56 -4.32
N GLU A 13 -2.92 7.32 -5.31
CA GLU A 13 -3.73 7.86 -6.39
C GLU A 13 -4.27 6.73 -7.29
N ALA A 14 -3.44 5.74 -7.59
CA ALA A 14 -3.84 4.58 -8.39
C ALA A 14 -4.95 3.78 -7.71
N ALA A 15 -4.82 3.51 -6.40
CA ALA A 15 -5.84 2.80 -5.62
C ALA A 15 -7.15 3.61 -5.53
N ALA A 16 -7.06 4.92 -5.32
CA ALA A 16 -8.21 5.80 -5.26
C ALA A 16 -8.98 5.84 -6.60
N ARG A 17 -8.27 5.92 -7.73
CA ARG A 17 -8.89 5.85 -9.06
C ARG A 17 -9.53 4.49 -9.34
N ALA A 18 -8.91 3.40 -8.88
CA ALA A 18 -9.49 2.06 -8.99
C ALA A 18 -10.80 1.94 -8.18
N LEU A 19 -10.88 2.55 -7.00
CA LEU A 19 -12.11 2.61 -6.20
C LEU A 19 -13.21 3.41 -6.89
N CYS A 20 -12.89 4.55 -7.50
CA CYS A 20 -13.86 5.29 -8.33
C CYS A 20 -14.43 4.42 -9.45
N ARG A 21 -13.57 3.72 -10.20
CA ARG A 21 -14.00 2.81 -11.28
C ARG A 21 -14.89 1.68 -10.77
N ARG A 22 -14.56 1.10 -9.60
CA ARG A 22 -15.36 0.05 -8.96
C ARG A 22 -16.76 0.54 -8.60
N GLU A 23 -16.88 1.76 -8.13
CA GLU A 23 -18.16 2.38 -7.76
C GLU A 23 -18.94 2.93 -8.97
N GLY A 24 -18.44 2.73 -10.19
CA GLY A 24 -19.06 3.27 -11.41
C GLY A 24 -19.00 4.79 -11.49
N ARG A 25 -18.11 5.42 -10.72
CA ARG A 25 -17.93 6.87 -10.68
C ARG A 25 -16.83 7.27 -11.66
N PRO A 26 -17.09 8.24 -12.56
CA PRO A 26 -16.07 8.72 -13.47
C PRO A 26 -14.89 9.29 -12.70
N GLU A 27 -13.69 8.76 -12.94
CA GLU A 27 -12.44 9.09 -12.23
C GLU A 27 -12.01 10.56 -12.36
N ASN A 28 -12.57 11.28 -13.35
CA ASN A 28 -12.22 12.66 -13.69
C ASN A 28 -13.39 13.64 -13.51
N ILE A 29 -14.43 13.29 -12.75
CA ILE A 29 -15.41 14.32 -12.36
C ILE A 29 -14.89 15.12 -11.17
N THR A 30 -15.06 16.42 -11.29
CA THR A 30 -14.82 17.38 -10.23
C THR A 30 -16.01 17.34 -9.27
N PHE A 31 -15.77 16.92 -8.03
CA PHE A 31 -16.73 16.96 -6.93
C PHE A 31 -16.25 17.98 -5.90
N GLU A 32 -17.06 18.99 -5.60
CA GLU A 32 -16.72 20.08 -4.65
C GLU A 32 -15.39 20.81 -4.97
N GLY A 33 -15.10 21.01 -6.25
CA GLY A 33 -13.87 21.69 -6.70
C GLY A 33 -12.60 20.84 -6.62
N LYS A 34 -12.71 19.56 -6.28
CA LYS A 34 -11.61 18.58 -6.26
C LYS A 34 -11.96 17.35 -7.11
N PRO A 35 -10.98 16.61 -7.62
CA PRO A 35 -11.29 15.40 -8.37
C PRO A 35 -11.81 14.30 -7.43
N MET A 36 -12.86 13.59 -7.84
CA MET A 36 -13.60 12.65 -6.99
C MET A 36 -12.74 11.54 -6.36
N TRP A 37 -11.65 11.14 -7.00
CA TRP A 37 -10.71 10.18 -6.43
C TRP A 37 -10.09 10.65 -5.11
N GLN A 38 -9.99 11.95 -4.84
CA GLN A 38 -9.46 12.46 -3.57
C GLN A 38 -10.33 12.09 -2.37
N SER A 39 -11.65 11.94 -2.56
CA SER A 39 -12.57 11.50 -1.49
C SER A 39 -12.31 10.07 -1.05
N TYR A 40 -11.62 9.26 -1.87
CA TYR A 40 -11.28 7.88 -1.56
C TYR A 40 -9.90 7.71 -0.92
N LEU A 41 -9.13 8.79 -0.74
CA LEU A 41 -7.80 8.71 -0.14
C LEU A 41 -7.82 8.21 1.31
N ASP A 42 -8.85 8.55 2.08
CA ASP A 42 -9.05 8.08 3.46
C ASP A 42 -9.24 6.55 3.53
N VAL A 43 -10.05 6.01 2.61
CA VAL A 43 -10.27 4.56 2.47
C VAL A 43 -8.98 3.86 2.07
N VAL A 44 -8.23 4.45 1.14
CA VAL A 44 -6.93 3.92 0.70
C VAL A 44 -5.92 3.92 1.84
N ASP A 45 -5.87 4.99 2.65
CA ASP A 45 -5.00 5.06 3.82
C ASP A 45 -5.31 3.90 4.77
N THR A 46 -6.58 3.73 5.14
CA THR A 46 -7.05 2.64 6.01
C THR A 46 -6.61 1.26 5.52
N VAL A 47 -6.75 0.98 4.21
CA VAL A 47 -6.31 -0.29 3.63
C VAL A 47 -4.78 -0.42 3.69
N LEU A 48 -4.06 0.64 3.35
CA LEU A 48 -2.60 0.65 3.42
C LEU A 48 -2.12 0.41 4.85
N GLU A 49 -2.78 0.98 5.84
CA GLU A 49 -2.49 0.75 7.27
C GLU A 49 -2.75 -0.69 7.67
N ALA A 50 -3.86 -1.28 7.24
CA ALA A 50 -4.22 -2.66 7.56
C ALA A 50 -3.26 -3.71 6.96
N ILE A 51 -2.60 -3.40 5.84
CA ILE A 51 -1.62 -4.29 5.20
C ILE A 51 -0.18 -3.99 5.60
N LYS A 52 0.07 -2.96 6.43
CA LYS A 52 1.41 -2.73 6.97
C LYS A 52 1.79 -4.01 7.73
N PRO A 53 2.93 -4.64 7.41
CA PRO A 53 3.42 -5.71 8.25
C PRO A 53 3.58 -5.12 9.65
N GLU A 54 2.98 -5.77 10.65
CA GLU A 54 3.28 -5.51 12.06
C GLU A 54 4.80 -5.40 12.15
N PRO A 55 5.37 -4.34 12.78
CA PRO A 55 6.81 -4.26 12.93
C PRO A 55 7.19 -5.55 13.64
N VAL A 56 7.89 -6.44 12.92
CA VAL A 56 8.28 -7.75 13.44
C VAL A 56 8.94 -7.48 14.78
N GLY A 57 8.18 -7.73 15.85
CA GLY A 57 8.67 -7.64 17.19
C GLY A 57 9.76 -8.69 17.20
N ARG A 58 11.01 -8.20 17.12
CA ARG A 58 12.25 -8.94 17.28
C ARG A 58 11.93 -10.13 18.15
N HIS A 59 11.85 -11.32 17.55
CA HIS A 59 11.75 -12.57 18.29
C HIS A 59 13.05 -12.65 19.10
N ALA A 60 13.03 -12.01 20.27
CA ALA A 60 14.10 -12.05 21.24
C ALA A 60 14.13 -13.50 21.73
N GLY A 61 15.13 -14.26 21.30
CA GLY A 61 15.50 -15.50 21.96
C GLY A 61 15.15 -16.82 21.27
N GLN A 62 15.06 -16.90 19.94
CA GLN A 62 15.42 -18.16 19.28
C GLN A 62 16.86 -18.07 18.82
N GLU A 63 17.77 -18.48 19.71
CA GLU A 63 19.10 -18.91 19.29
C GLU A 63 18.91 -19.99 18.23
N PRO A 64 19.40 -19.83 17.00
CA PRO A 64 19.33 -20.90 16.02
C PRO A 64 20.08 -22.08 16.64
N ALA A 65 19.39 -23.23 16.76
CA ALA A 65 19.96 -24.44 17.31
C ALA A 65 21.38 -24.61 16.74
N SER A 66 22.37 -24.45 17.63
CA SER A 66 23.78 -24.53 17.28
C SER A 66 23.99 -25.94 16.74
N TRP A 67 24.21 -26.03 15.43
CA TRP A 67 24.44 -27.27 14.70
C TRP A 67 25.66 -28.06 15.23
N SER A 68 26.42 -27.48 16.15
CA SER A 68 27.59 -28.04 16.81
C SER A 68 27.30 -29.23 17.75
N ASP A 69 26.04 -29.59 18.01
CA ASP A 69 25.70 -30.76 18.84
C ASP A 69 25.47 -32.05 18.02
N TYR A 70 25.39 -31.97 16.69
CA TYR A 70 25.14 -33.14 15.85
C TYR A 70 26.46 -33.87 15.53
N THR A 71 26.93 -34.71 16.44
CA THR A 71 28.00 -35.69 16.16
C THR A 71 27.39 -37.07 15.90
N PRO A 72 27.21 -37.51 14.65
CA PRO A 72 26.91 -38.91 14.37
C PRO A 72 28.16 -39.76 14.66
N GLY A 73 27.98 -40.78 15.51
CA GLY A 73 29.02 -41.74 15.90
C GLY A 73 29.31 -42.81 14.86
#